data_AF-A0A7C9EDU9-F1
#
_entry.id   AF-A0A7C9EDU9-F1
#
_cell.length_a   1.000
_cell.length_b   1.000
_cell.length_c   1.000
_cell.angle_alpha   90.00
_cell.angle_beta   90.00
_cell.angle_gamma   90.00
#
_symmetry.space_group_name_H-M   'P 1'
#
loop_
_entity.id
_entity.type
_entity.pdbx_description
1 polymer ?
#
loop_
_entity_poly.entity_id
_entity_poly.type
_entity_poly.pdbx_seq_one_letter_code
_entity_poly.pdbx_strand_id
1 'polypeptide(L)'
;IEPFLQELEQYLEIIATTVHDRVRTRAITEVMKASFDGFLLVLLAGGPSRAFTQQETTMIEEDFKFLCDLFWSNGDGLPSELIENLSRTVKAILPLLRMNTESLIEQFRQVTMASYGSSDKSRLPLPPTTGQWGPSDPNTLLRVLCHRDDEVAAKFLKRTYNLPK
;
A
#
# COMPACT_ATOMS: atom_id res chain seq x y z
N ILE A 1 13.78 5.90 2.58
CA ILE A 1 13.71 5.58 1.12
C ILE A 1 14.83 6.18 0.24
N GLU A 2 15.68 7.09 0.75
CA GLU A 2 16.54 7.98 -0.06
C GLU A 2 17.50 7.32 -1.08
N PRO A 3 18.26 6.24 -0.77
CA PRO A 3 19.14 5.63 -1.78
C PRO A 3 18.38 5.10 -3.01
N PHE A 4 17.17 4.57 -2.79
CA PHE A 4 16.30 4.13 -3.88
C PHE A 4 15.83 5.31 -4.73
N LEU A 5 15.51 6.46 -4.12
CA LEU A 5 15.09 7.64 -4.87
C LEU A 5 16.22 8.20 -5.74
N GLN A 6 17.45 8.23 -5.21
CA GLN A 6 18.64 8.66 -5.96
C GLN A 6 18.89 7.76 -7.17
N GLU A 7 18.76 6.44 -7.01
CA GLU A 7 18.89 5.50 -8.13
C GLU A 7 17.76 5.68 -9.15
N LEU A 8 16.52 5.82 -8.69
CA LEU A 8 15.37 6.05 -9.57
C LEU A 8 15.49 7.37 -10.34
N GLU A 9 15.97 8.44 -9.70
CA GLU A 9 16.23 9.73 -10.32
C GLU A 9 17.19 9.61 -11.51
N GLN A 10 18.30 8.88 -11.34
CA GLN A 10 19.26 8.63 -12.43
C GLN A 10 18.60 7.93 -13.62
N TYR A 11 17.75 6.93 -13.36
CA TYR A 11 17.01 6.26 -14.44
C TYR A 11 15.98 7.18 -15.11
N LEU A 12 15.33 8.05 -14.33
CA LEU A 12 14.41 9.05 -14.88
C LEU A 12 15.14 10.08 -15.76
N GLU A 13 16.35 10.50 -15.38
CA GLU A 13 17.20 11.38 -16.20
C GLU A 13 17.64 10.69 -17.51
N ILE A 14 18.00 9.41 -17.45
CA ILE A 14 18.30 8.62 -18.65
C ILE A 14 17.06 8.57 -19.57
N ILE A 15 15.87 8.32 -19.03
CA ILE A 15 14.63 8.33 -19.82
C ILE A 15 14.39 9.73 -20.41
N ALA A 16 14.58 10.77 -19.62
CA ALA A 16 14.36 12.15 -20.06
C ALA A 16 15.31 12.55 -21.21
N THR A 17 16.55 12.09 -21.20
CA THR A 17 17.56 12.45 -22.21
C THR A 17 17.53 11.55 -23.46
N THR A 18 17.17 10.27 -23.31
CA THR A 18 17.26 9.29 -24.40
C THR A 18 15.93 9.02 -25.10
N VAL A 19 14.80 9.16 -24.40
CA VAL A 19 13.47 8.88 -24.96
C VAL A 19 12.92 10.10 -25.68
N HIS A 20 12.41 9.88 -26.89
CA HIS A 20 11.83 10.91 -27.74
C HIS A 20 10.63 11.61 -27.06
N ASP A 21 10.55 12.94 -27.17
CA ASP A 21 9.57 13.79 -26.46
C ASP A 21 8.13 13.27 -26.52
N ARG A 22 7.69 12.84 -27.72
CA ARG A 22 6.34 12.27 -27.97
C ARG A 22 5.95 11.10 -27.07
N VAL A 23 6.90 10.36 -26.51
CA VAL A 23 6.64 9.18 -25.67
C VAL A 23 7.28 9.26 -24.28
N ARG A 24 8.15 10.25 -24.03
CA ARG A 24 8.83 10.45 -22.74
C ARG A 24 7.87 10.52 -21.57
N THR A 25 6.87 11.40 -21.62
CA THR A 25 5.87 11.54 -20.54
C THR A 25 5.15 10.23 -20.27
N ARG A 26 4.82 9.46 -21.32
CA ARG A 26 4.18 8.15 -21.17
C ARG A 26 5.11 7.15 -20.49
N ALA A 27 6.39 7.10 -20.88
CA ALA A 27 7.37 6.22 -20.25
C ALA A 27 7.55 6.52 -18.76
N ILE A 28 7.74 7.80 -18.40
CA ILE A 28 7.85 8.24 -16.99
C ILE A 28 6.58 7.91 -16.21
N THR A 29 5.40 8.08 -16.83
CA THR A 29 4.11 7.73 -16.21
C THR A 29 4.00 6.24 -15.91
N GLU A 30 4.48 5.35 -16.80
CA GLU A 30 4.45 3.91 -16.54
C GLU A 30 5.47 3.50 -15.47
N VAL A 31 6.64 4.13 -15.41
CA VAL A 31 7.60 3.94 -14.31
C VAL A 31 6.95 4.35 -12.99
N MET A 32 6.28 5.50 -12.94
CA MET A 32 5.57 5.98 -11.76
C MET A 32 4.52 4.99 -11.25
N LYS A 33 3.67 4.47 -12.14
CA LYS A 33 2.68 3.45 -11.79
C LYS A 33 3.35 2.21 -11.21
N ALA A 34 4.41 1.72 -11.87
CA ALA A 34 5.15 0.56 -11.39
C ALA A 34 5.80 0.81 -10.02
N SER A 35 6.29 2.03 -9.76
CA SER A 35 6.82 2.40 -8.44
C SER A 35 5.73 2.39 -7.35
N PHE A 36 4.52 2.85 -7.67
CA PHE A 36 3.39 2.83 -6.73
C PHE A 36 2.89 1.41 -6.46
N ASP A 37 2.81 0.58 -7.50
CA ASP A 37 2.47 -0.84 -7.37
C ASP A 37 3.53 -1.57 -6.53
N GLY A 38 4.82 -1.29 -6.77
CA GLY A 38 5.93 -1.83 -5.99
C GLY A 38 5.89 -1.38 -4.53
N PHE A 39 5.56 -0.12 -4.28
CA PHE A 39 5.37 0.41 -2.92
C PHE A 39 4.27 -0.37 -2.17
N LEU A 40 3.10 -0.55 -2.80
CA LEU A 40 2.01 -1.33 -2.20
C LEU A 40 2.35 -2.81 -2.06
N LEU A 41 3.08 -3.39 -3.01
CA LEU A 41 3.55 -4.78 -2.93
C LEU A 41 4.42 -4.99 -1.70
N VAL A 42 5.38 -4.10 -1.44
CA VAL A 42 6.23 -4.18 -0.24
C VAL A 42 5.40 -4.02 1.04
N LEU A 43 4.45 -3.09 1.05
CA LEU A 43 3.63 -2.82 2.23
C LEU A 43 2.65 -3.95 2.59
N LEU A 44 2.01 -4.55 1.59
CA LEU A 44 0.87 -5.47 1.78
C LEU A 44 1.24 -6.93 1.49
N ALA A 45 2.36 -7.17 0.80
CA ALA A 45 2.79 -8.50 0.37
C ALA A 45 4.30 -8.73 0.57
N GLY A 46 4.97 -7.93 1.40
CA GLY A 46 6.42 -8.00 1.65
C GLY A 46 6.91 -9.22 2.46
N GLY A 47 6.05 -10.22 2.69
CA GLY A 47 6.40 -11.43 3.43
C GLY A 47 6.57 -11.21 4.94
N PRO A 48 7.10 -12.23 5.67
CA PRO A 48 7.10 -12.24 7.14
C PRO A 48 8.03 -11.22 7.78
N SER A 49 9.03 -10.72 7.05
CA SER A 49 9.93 -9.66 7.53
C SER A 49 9.31 -8.27 7.45
N ARG A 50 8.19 -8.10 6.74
CA ARG A 50 7.45 -6.84 6.72
C ARG A 50 6.60 -6.74 7.98
N ALA A 51 6.94 -5.78 8.82
CA ALA A 51 6.18 -5.39 9.98
C ALA A 51 6.18 -3.86 10.12
N PHE A 52 5.19 -3.30 10.78
CA PHE A 52 5.14 -1.88 11.14
C PHE A 52 4.26 -1.64 12.38
N THR A 53 4.68 -0.70 13.19
CA THR A 53 3.89 -0.13 14.29
C THR A 53 3.02 1.02 13.78
N GLN A 54 2.03 1.44 14.56
CA GLN A 54 1.17 2.58 14.18
C GLN A 54 1.98 3.89 14.08
N GLN A 55 2.99 4.08 14.92
CA GLN A 55 3.86 5.25 14.96
C GLN A 55 4.72 5.37 13.69
N GLU A 56 5.21 4.25 13.17
CA GLU A 56 6.02 4.21 11.93
C GLU A 56 5.21 4.56 10.67
N THR A 57 3.87 4.63 10.76
CA THR A 57 3.02 5.04 9.63
C THR A 57 3.41 6.41 9.09
N THR A 58 3.81 7.35 9.94
CA THR A 58 4.24 8.69 9.50
C THR A 58 5.44 8.59 8.54
N MET A 59 6.41 7.74 8.83
CA MET A 59 7.57 7.53 7.95
C MET A 59 7.16 6.91 6.61
N ILE A 60 6.16 6.01 6.61
CA ILE A 60 5.62 5.42 5.38
C ILE A 60 4.90 6.49 4.52
N GLU A 61 4.12 7.37 5.15
CA GLU A 61 3.45 8.49 4.47
C GLU A 61 4.46 9.49 3.90
N GLU A 62 5.53 9.79 4.64
CA GLU A 62 6.64 10.64 4.19
C GLU A 62 7.42 10.00 3.03
N ASP A 63 7.76 8.71 3.13
CA ASP A 63 8.42 7.97 2.05
C ASP A 63 7.58 8.01 0.75
N PHE A 64 6.25 7.84 0.86
CA PHE A 64 5.36 7.95 -0.30
C PHE A 64 5.30 9.38 -0.86
N LYS A 65 5.32 10.39 0.02
CA LYS A 65 5.39 11.78 -0.40
C LYS A 65 6.67 12.07 -1.17
N PHE A 66 7.84 11.63 -0.68
CA PHE A 66 9.10 11.81 -1.40
C PHE A 66 9.10 11.12 -2.76
N LEU A 67 8.48 9.94 -2.86
CA LEU A 67 8.29 9.26 -4.14
C LEU A 67 7.44 10.09 -5.11
N CYS A 68 6.34 10.70 -4.64
CA CYS A 68 5.52 11.59 -5.47
C CYS A 68 6.27 12.85 -5.88
N ASP A 69 7.00 13.46 -4.95
CA ASP A 69 7.77 14.70 -5.17
C ASP A 69 8.89 14.47 -6.21
N LEU A 70 9.50 13.27 -6.24
CA LEU A 70 10.46 12.88 -7.29
C LEU A 70 9.84 12.96 -8.70
N PHE A 71 8.66 12.38 -8.90
CA PHE A 71 7.98 12.43 -10.21
C PHE A 71 7.46 13.81 -10.56
N TRP A 72 7.18 14.65 -9.56
CA TRP A 72 6.79 16.04 -9.78
C TRP A 72 7.99 16.91 -10.16
N SER A 73 9.16 16.63 -9.60
CA SER A 73 10.44 17.31 -9.91
C SER A 73 10.32 18.84 -9.89
N ASN A 74 9.77 19.41 -8.82
CA ASN A 74 9.55 20.86 -8.66
C ASN A 74 8.77 21.54 -9.80
N GLY A 75 7.95 20.78 -10.55
CA GLY A 75 7.16 21.27 -11.68
C GLY A 75 7.76 20.97 -13.05
N ASP A 76 9.00 20.48 -13.11
CA ASP A 76 9.66 20.09 -14.36
C ASP A 76 9.34 18.65 -14.80
N GLY A 77 8.67 17.87 -13.92
CA GLY A 77 8.31 16.48 -14.14
C GLY A 77 6.88 16.27 -14.65
N LEU A 78 6.18 15.28 -14.07
CA LEU A 78 4.79 15.00 -14.40
C LEU A 78 3.83 16.04 -13.80
N PRO A 79 2.70 16.33 -14.47
CA PRO A 79 1.68 17.24 -13.92
C PRO A 79 1.14 16.75 -12.58
N SER A 80 0.99 17.65 -11.60
CA SER A 80 0.50 17.30 -10.26
C SER A 80 -0.87 16.62 -10.27
N GLU A 81 -1.76 17.01 -11.19
CA GLU A 81 -3.08 16.37 -11.35
C GLU A 81 -2.96 14.90 -11.80
N LEU A 82 -2.00 14.59 -12.68
CA LEU A 82 -1.73 13.22 -13.10
C LEU A 82 -1.20 12.39 -11.92
N ILE A 83 -0.27 12.96 -11.15
CA ILE A 83 0.30 12.35 -9.96
C ILE A 83 -0.79 12.05 -8.92
N GLU A 84 -1.65 13.03 -8.64
CA GLU A 84 -2.78 12.89 -7.74
C GLU A 84 -3.68 11.73 -8.17
N ASN A 85 -4.04 11.71 -9.46
CA ASN A 85 -4.91 10.69 -10.03
C ASN A 85 -4.34 9.28 -9.92
N LEU A 86 -3.04 9.10 -10.18
CA LEU A 86 -2.40 7.79 -10.13
C LEU A 86 -2.10 7.34 -8.69
N SER A 87 -1.94 8.29 -7.76
CA SER A 87 -1.68 8.00 -6.34
C SER A 87 -2.92 7.57 -5.54
N ARG A 88 -4.13 7.68 -6.11
CA ARG A 88 -5.41 7.48 -5.40
C ARG A 88 -5.47 6.19 -4.58
N THR A 89 -5.06 5.06 -5.16
CA THR A 89 -5.10 3.77 -4.45
C THR A 89 -4.17 3.77 -3.24
N VAL A 90 -2.93 4.26 -3.40
CA VAL A 90 -1.98 4.33 -2.29
C VAL A 90 -2.50 5.25 -1.18
N LYS A 91 -2.95 6.45 -1.55
CA LYS A 91 -3.51 7.43 -0.61
C LYS A 91 -4.77 6.92 0.10
N ALA A 92 -5.56 6.06 -0.53
CA ALA A 92 -6.71 5.44 0.11
C ALA A 92 -6.32 4.35 1.12
N ILE A 93 -5.17 3.69 0.93
CA ILE A 93 -4.67 2.61 1.80
C ILE A 93 -3.89 3.14 3.00
N LEU A 94 -3.10 4.21 2.84
CA LEU A 94 -2.30 4.80 3.92
C LEU A 94 -3.10 5.06 5.23
N PRO A 95 -4.35 5.58 5.19
CA PRO A 95 -5.17 5.73 6.39
C PRO A 95 -5.44 4.44 7.16
N LEU A 96 -5.48 3.27 6.50
CA LEU A 96 -5.61 1.97 7.17
C LEU A 96 -4.37 1.65 8.02
N LEU A 97 -3.20 2.09 7.57
CA LEU A 97 -1.96 1.93 8.32
C LEU A 97 -2.00 2.79 9.60
N ARG A 98 -2.66 3.95 9.57
CA ARG A 98 -2.80 4.82 10.75
C ARG A 98 -3.94 4.40 11.68
N MET A 99 -4.90 3.63 11.21
CA MET A 99 -6.08 3.24 11.98
C MET A 99 -5.67 2.45 13.24
N ASN A 100 -6.33 2.75 14.37
CA ASN A 100 -6.19 1.96 15.59
C ASN A 100 -6.63 0.51 15.35
N THR A 101 -5.90 -0.46 15.93
CA THR A 101 -6.08 -1.89 15.65
C THR A 101 -7.51 -2.37 15.87
N GLU A 102 -8.18 -1.97 16.95
CA GLU A 102 -9.55 -2.39 17.25
C GLU A 102 -10.53 -1.92 16.18
N SER A 103 -10.38 -0.68 15.71
CA SER A 103 -11.19 -0.13 14.62
C SER A 103 -10.93 -0.84 13.30
N LEU A 104 -9.66 -1.16 13.01
CA LEU A 104 -9.27 -1.90 11.81
C LEU A 104 -9.84 -3.33 11.80
N ILE A 105 -9.83 -4.00 12.95
CA ILE A 105 -10.45 -5.33 13.13
C ILE A 105 -11.95 -5.26 12.90
N GLU A 106 -12.63 -4.23 13.41
CA GLU A 106 -14.07 -4.07 13.24
C GLU A 106 -14.43 -3.81 11.79
N GLN A 107 -13.69 -2.94 11.11
CA GLN A 107 -13.85 -2.72 9.67
C GLN A 107 -13.62 -4.03 8.89
N PHE A 108 -12.56 -4.78 9.21
CA PHE A 108 -12.29 -6.07 8.58
C PHE A 108 -13.45 -7.06 8.76
N ARG A 109 -14.03 -7.17 9.96
CA ARG A 109 -15.21 -8.01 10.23
C ARG A 109 -16.39 -7.60 9.35
N GLN A 110 -16.73 -6.32 9.34
CA GLN A 110 -17.90 -5.80 8.63
C GLN A 110 -17.79 -6.08 7.13
N VAL A 111 -16.66 -5.73 6.52
CA VAL A 111 -16.44 -5.91 5.07
C VAL A 111 -16.37 -7.40 4.69
N THR A 112 -15.71 -8.23 5.51
CA THR A 112 -15.60 -9.67 5.24
C THR A 112 -16.97 -10.36 5.34
N MET A 113 -17.76 -10.06 6.37
CA MET A 113 -19.11 -10.61 6.52
C MET A 113 -20.04 -10.14 5.40
N ALA A 114 -19.96 -8.88 4.99
CA ALA A 114 -20.75 -8.36 3.87
C ALA A 114 -20.40 -9.05 2.54
N SER A 115 -19.12 -9.40 2.34
CA SER A 115 -18.65 -9.98 1.08
C SER A 115 -18.89 -11.49 0.97
N TYR A 116 -18.80 -12.23 2.08
CA TYR A 116 -18.76 -13.70 2.05
C TYR A 116 -19.80 -14.39 2.95
N GLY A 117 -20.61 -13.63 3.69
CA GLY A 117 -21.54 -14.16 4.67
C GLY A 117 -20.86 -14.71 5.93
N SER A 118 -21.64 -15.34 6.80
CA SER A 118 -21.16 -15.93 8.06
C SER A 118 -21.24 -17.44 8.02
N SER A 119 -20.09 -18.12 8.19
CA SER A 119 -20.03 -19.52 8.61
C SER A 119 -19.64 -19.55 10.09
N ASP A 120 -20.65 -19.48 10.97
CA ASP A 120 -20.48 -19.43 12.43
C ASP A 120 -19.89 -18.09 12.94
N LYS A 121 -20.50 -17.50 13.98
CA LYS A 121 -20.17 -16.11 14.45
C LYS A 121 -18.72 -15.96 14.94
N SER A 122 -18.02 -17.06 15.15
CA SER A 122 -16.66 -17.09 15.67
C SER A 122 -15.56 -17.10 14.61
N ARG A 123 -15.88 -17.43 13.34
CA ARG A 123 -14.88 -17.67 12.29
C ARG A 123 -15.19 -16.84 11.05
N LEU A 124 -14.34 -15.86 10.76
CA LEU A 124 -14.39 -15.12 9.50
C LEU A 124 -13.76 -15.99 8.40
N PRO A 125 -14.35 -16.03 7.19
CA PRO A 125 -13.71 -16.69 6.07
C PRO A 125 -12.38 -16.01 5.74
N LEU A 126 -11.45 -16.78 5.17
CA LEU A 126 -10.19 -16.24 4.65
C LEU A 126 -10.48 -15.58 3.30
N PRO A 127 -10.26 -14.27 3.12
CA PRO A 127 -10.48 -13.62 1.84
C PRO A 127 -9.52 -14.13 0.76
N PRO A 128 -9.99 -14.38 -0.47
CA PRO A 128 -9.12 -14.70 -1.60
C PRO A 128 -8.17 -13.54 -1.91
N THR A 129 -7.01 -13.85 -2.49
CA THR A 129 -6.13 -12.81 -3.04
C THR A 129 -6.69 -12.37 -4.39
N THR A 130 -7.12 -11.12 -4.48
CA THR A 130 -7.77 -10.54 -5.67
C THR A 130 -6.78 -9.96 -6.67
N GLY A 131 -5.52 -9.74 -6.27
CA GLY A 131 -4.51 -9.06 -7.07
C GLY A 131 -4.78 -7.56 -7.26
N GLN A 132 -5.75 -7.02 -6.53
CA GLN A 132 -6.12 -5.60 -6.54
C GLN A 132 -6.17 -5.10 -5.10
N TRP A 133 -5.61 -3.93 -4.86
CA TRP A 133 -5.62 -3.31 -3.54
C TRP A 133 -6.76 -2.30 -3.42
N GLY A 134 -7.41 -2.27 -2.27
CA GLY A 134 -8.49 -1.32 -2.01
C GLY A 134 -8.77 -1.12 -0.53
N PRO A 135 -9.15 0.10 -0.11
CA PRO A 135 -9.38 0.41 1.31
C PRO A 135 -10.55 -0.36 1.93
N SER A 136 -11.45 -0.89 1.11
CA SER A 136 -12.61 -1.70 1.51
C SER A 136 -12.54 -3.11 0.93
N ASP A 137 -11.36 -3.55 0.51
CA ASP A 137 -11.13 -4.93 0.10
C ASP A 137 -10.74 -5.77 1.33
N PRO A 138 -11.45 -6.89 1.63
CA PRO A 138 -11.12 -7.75 2.76
C PRO A 138 -9.68 -8.27 2.77
N ASN A 139 -9.11 -8.57 1.60
CA ASN A 139 -7.73 -9.09 1.52
C ASN A 139 -6.70 -8.01 1.89
N THR A 140 -6.94 -6.76 1.48
CA THR A 140 -6.13 -5.59 1.83
C THR A 140 -6.17 -5.36 3.34
N LEU A 141 -7.35 -5.32 3.96
CA LEU A 141 -7.51 -5.16 5.42
C LEU A 141 -6.82 -6.29 6.20
N LEU A 142 -6.97 -7.54 5.75
CA LEU A 142 -6.28 -8.68 6.34
C LEU A 142 -4.75 -8.51 6.26
N ARG A 143 -4.21 -8.08 5.13
CA ARG A 143 -2.75 -7.87 4.95
C ARG A 143 -2.22 -6.75 5.85
N VAL A 144 -2.97 -5.66 6.01
CA VAL A 144 -2.63 -4.60 6.97
C VAL A 144 -2.57 -5.15 8.40
N LEU A 145 -3.54 -5.99 8.81
CA LEU A 145 -3.52 -6.65 10.11
C LEU A 145 -2.35 -7.63 10.26
N CYS A 146 -2.01 -8.38 9.21
CA CYS A 146 -0.90 -9.34 9.23
C CYS A 146 0.47 -8.68 9.40
N HIS A 147 0.67 -7.51 8.80
CA HIS A 147 1.92 -6.76 8.90
C HIS A 147 1.94 -5.79 10.09
N ARG A 148 0.86 -5.69 10.86
CA ARG A 148 0.80 -4.87 12.07
C ARG A 148 1.61 -5.50 13.19
N ASP A 149 2.66 -4.81 13.64
CA ASP A 149 3.40 -5.21 14.85
C ASP A 149 2.67 -4.74 16.10
N ASP A 150 1.62 -5.48 16.46
CA ASP A 150 0.76 -5.19 17.61
C ASP A 150 0.18 -6.49 18.19
N GLU A 151 0.13 -6.57 19.52
CA GLU A 151 -0.39 -7.75 20.21
C GLU A 151 -1.89 -7.97 19.95
N VAL A 152 -2.68 -6.90 19.79
CA VAL A 152 -4.12 -7.01 19.56
C VAL A 152 -4.39 -7.62 18.19
N ALA A 153 -3.67 -7.17 17.17
CA ALA A 153 -3.73 -7.74 15.82
C ALA A 153 -3.32 -9.22 15.82
N ALA A 154 -2.18 -9.55 16.45
CA ALA A 154 -1.69 -10.93 16.52
C ALA A 154 -2.68 -11.87 17.25
N LYS A 155 -3.22 -11.45 18.40
CA LYS A 155 -4.22 -12.22 19.17
C LYS A 155 -5.50 -12.43 18.35
N PHE A 156 -5.95 -11.40 17.65
CA PHE A 156 -7.12 -11.49 16.77
C PHE A 156 -6.90 -12.50 15.65
N LEU A 157 -5.80 -12.39 14.89
CA LEU A 157 -5.51 -13.29 13.77
C LEU A 157 -5.38 -14.75 14.22
N LYS A 158 -4.64 -15.00 15.32
CA LYS A 158 -4.49 -16.34 15.89
C LYS A 158 -5.83 -16.96 16.27
N ARG A 159 -6.71 -16.19 16.91
CA ARG A 159 -8.05 -16.65 17.31
C ARG A 159 -8.97 -16.87 16.12
N THR A 160 -9.01 -15.94 15.17
CA THR A 160 -9.93 -15.99 14.02
C THR A 160 -9.60 -17.17 13.10
N TYR A 161 -8.32 -17.46 12.90
CA TYR A 161 -7.86 -18.48 11.94
C TYR A 161 -7.25 -19.74 12.57
N ASN A 162 -7.35 -19.90 13.90
CA ASN A 162 -6.76 -21.01 14.66
C ASN A 162 -5.27 -21.24 14.35
N LEU A 163 -4.50 -20.16 14.25
CA LEU A 163 -3.05 -20.24 14.00
C LEU A 163 -2.33 -20.70 15.28
N PRO A 164 -1.19 -21.40 15.15
CA PRO A 164 -0.38 -21.80 16.30
C PRO A 164 0.07 -20.58 17.13
N LYS A 165 0.26 -20.82 18.42
CA LYS A 165 0.70 -19.80 19.39
C LYS A 165 2.14 -19.41 19.17
#